data_AF-A0A1M6GKL4-F1
#
_entry.id   AF-A0A1M6GKL4-F1
#
_cell.length_a   1.000
_cell.length_b   1.000
_cell.length_c   1.000
_cell.angle_alpha   90.00
_cell.angle_beta   90.00
_cell.angle_gamma   90.00
#
_symmetry.space_group_name_H-M   'P 1'
#
loop_
_entity.id
_entity.type
_entity.pdbx_description
1 polymer ?
#
loop_
_entity_poly.entity_id
_entity_poly.type
_entity_poly.pdbx_seq_one_letter_code
_entity_poly.pdbx_strand_id
1 'polypeptide(L)'
;MIQALRSLRIRTKLALAFSAGVIVVLTVSALGLFQLHRLNAVAEDVATRRLPATRALGHLATDMTRFRQVQATVLLNEGTAKDEAVARLTALAGRVEDGARVYEPFVTAGEPRRLFEEARQRWAAYLTLNARLVALSRQDAPGAIALYRDEIRLAFNAAQEPLDAAIRLNGEQADVVVGQEQAAYREAFWEILGLAAVATFLTAIVALVIRHEVGGGIRGLAASLLRLSRRDYGFELPEAERGDEIGEMARAVASCRDGLREADALAAAQAAEAASKVARGERVDGLLRGFEAEASEVLRGVASAAVELNATAGEMAGTAQDGVARATSVAAASEQASANVQTVAASAEELAASIAEVARQVGSSAEVARRAAEDARATDGAVQGLSEAARSIGDVVRLINDI
;
A
#
# COMPACT_ATOMS: atom_id res chain seq x y z
N MET A 1 10.10 -12.48 26.45
CA MET A 1 10.39 -11.02 26.46
C MET A 1 10.33 -10.38 25.06
N ILE A 2 10.93 -10.98 24.03
CA ILE A 2 10.96 -10.42 22.67
C ILE A 2 9.56 -10.31 22.02
N GLN A 3 8.67 -11.28 22.22
CA GLN A 3 7.28 -11.21 21.70
C GLN A 3 6.45 -10.09 22.34
N ALA A 4 6.64 -9.82 23.64
CA ALA A 4 5.94 -8.72 24.32
C ALA A 4 6.42 -7.34 23.85
N LEU A 5 7.70 -7.24 23.46
CA LEU A 5 8.23 -6.02 22.83
C LEU A 5 7.67 -5.83 21.42
N ARG A 6 7.35 -6.88 20.67
CA ARG A 6 6.80 -6.79 19.31
C ARG A 6 5.42 -6.14 19.25
N SER A 7 4.56 -6.41 20.23
CA SER A 7 3.19 -5.88 20.27
C SER A 7 3.10 -4.44 20.79
N LEU A 8 4.19 -3.88 21.33
CA LEU A 8 4.18 -2.50 21.79
C LEU A 8 4.21 -1.52 20.62
N ARG A 9 3.51 -0.40 20.79
CA ARG A 9 3.59 0.74 19.89
C ARG A 9 5.02 1.29 19.77
N ILE A 10 5.43 1.71 18.58
CA ILE A 10 6.77 2.27 18.31
C ILE A 10 7.07 3.41 19.27
N ARG A 11 6.09 4.29 19.53
CA ARG A 11 6.22 5.39 20.49
C ARG A 11 6.61 4.90 21.88
N THR A 12 5.98 3.83 22.35
CA THR A 12 6.27 3.24 23.68
C THR A 12 7.65 2.60 23.71
N LYS A 13 8.06 1.89 22.64
CA LYS A 13 9.41 1.31 22.54
C LYS A 13 10.49 2.41 22.60
N LEU A 14 10.31 3.49 21.84
CA LEU A 14 11.23 4.63 21.84
C LEU A 14 11.24 5.34 23.20
N ALA A 15 10.07 5.60 23.79
CA ALA A 15 9.99 6.22 25.12
C ALA A 15 10.74 5.39 26.18
N LEU A 16 10.50 4.08 26.24
CA LEU A 16 11.21 3.18 27.17
C LEU A 16 12.72 3.18 26.92
N ALA A 17 13.15 3.15 25.66
CA ALA A 17 14.56 3.20 25.28
C ALA A 17 15.25 4.50 25.75
N PHE A 18 14.64 5.65 25.46
CA PHE A 18 15.18 6.94 25.88
C PHE A 18 15.14 7.11 27.40
N SER A 19 14.05 6.72 28.06
CA SER A 19 13.93 6.76 29.52
C SER A 19 14.99 5.88 30.20
N ALA A 20 15.24 4.67 29.69
CA ALA A 20 16.30 3.80 30.21
C ALA A 20 17.68 4.46 30.07
N GLY A 21 17.96 5.07 28.91
CA GLY A 21 19.22 5.81 28.70
C GLY A 21 19.37 6.99 29.67
N VAL A 22 18.31 7.78 29.89
CA VAL A 22 18.32 8.90 30.85
C VAL A 22 18.55 8.40 32.28
N ILE A 23 17.86 7.34 32.71
CA ILE A 23 18.03 6.75 34.05
C ILE A 23 19.48 6.32 34.26
N VAL A 24 20.07 5.67 33.27
CA VAL A 24 21.47 5.23 33.30
C VAL A 24 22.43 6.41 33.43
N VAL A 25 22.26 7.46 32.61
CA VAL A 25 23.08 8.68 32.70
C VAL A 25 22.95 9.33 34.08
N LEU A 26 21.71 9.49 34.59
CA LEU A 26 21.47 10.06 35.91
C LEU A 26 22.11 9.23 37.03
N THR A 27 22.08 7.90 36.92
CA THR A 27 22.67 7.00 37.92
C THR A 27 24.19 7.12 37.94
N VAL A 28 24.83 7.13 36.77
CA VAL A 28 26.29 7.32 36.64
C VAL A 28 26.70 8.70 37.16
N SER A 29 25.96 9.76 36.79
CA SER A 29 26.24 11.12 37.26
C SER A 29 26.06 11.26 38.76
N ALA A 30 24.99 10.69 39.35
CA ALA A 30 24.76 10.73 40.79
C ALA A 30 25.86 9.98 41.56
N LEU A 31 26.28 8.81 41.07
CA LEU A 31 27.38 8.05 41.67
C LEU A 31 28.70 8.84 41.57
N GLY A 32 28.98 9.47 40.43
CA GLY A 32 30.17 10.30 40.24
C GLY A 32 30.22 11.48 41.22
N LEU A 33 29.09 12.17 41.42
CA LEU A 33 28.99 13.24 42.41
C LEU A 33 29.17 12.73 43.84
N PHE A 34 28.61 11.57 44.18
CA PHE A 34 28.78 10.95 45.48
C PHE A 34 30.24 10.61 45.78
N GLN A 35 30.96 10.04 44.81
CA GLN A 35 32.38 9.72 44.98
C GLN A 35 33.25 10.98 45.07
N LEU A 36 32.93 12.03 44.31
CA LEU A 36 33.61 13.32 44.41
C LEU A 36 33.40 13.98 45.78
N HIS A 37 32.21 13.84 46.37
CA HIS A 37 31.93 14.31 47.72
C HIS A 37 32.75 13.56 48.79
N ARG A 38 32.90 12.22 48.65
CA ARG A 38 33.76 11.44 49.56
C ARG A 38 35.23 11.88 49.47
N LEU A 39 35.75 12.05 48.26
CA LEU A 39 37.13 12.56 48.06
C LEU A 39 37.33 13.95 48.67
N ASN A 40 36.33 14.84 48.52
CA ASN A 40 36.41 16.18 49.09
C ASN A 40 36.42 16.14 50.63
N ALA A 41 35.59 15.30 51.27
CA ALA A 41 35.55 15.17 52.73
C ALA A 41 36.89 14.71 53.31
N VAL A 42 37.60 13.82 52.62
CA VAL A 42 38.92 13.36 53.05
C VAL A 42 39.98 14.44 52.85
N ALA A 43 39.96 15.12 51.70
CA ALA A 43 40.86 16.25 51.45
C ALA A 43 40.68 17.35 52.51
N GLU A 44 39.44 17.59 52.93
CA GLU A 44 39.10 18.52 54.01
C GLU A 44 39.63 18.06 55.37
N ASP A 45 39.48 16.77 55.76
CA ASP A 45 40.05 16.22 56.99
C ASP A 45 41.59 16.34 57.02
N VAL A 46 42.25 16.07 55.90
CA VAL A 46 43.71 16.21 55.77
C VAL A 46 44.13 17.68 55.95
N ALA A 47 43.44 18.61 55.28
CA ALA A 47 43.78 20.03 55.28
C ALA A 47 43.48 20.72 56.61
N THR A 48 42.35 20.39 57.25
CA THR A 48 41.84 21.12 58.42
C THR A 48 42.20 20.47 59.74
N ARG A 49 42.47 19.15 59.76
CA ARG A 49 42.73 18.40 60.99
C ARG A 49 44.13 17.81 61.03
N ARG A 50 44.50 16.99 60.04
CA ARG A 50 45.74 16.18 60.12
C ARG A 50 47.00 17.00 59.93
N LEU A 51 47.09 17.79 58.86
CA LEU A 51 48.28 18.61 58.58
C LEU A 51 48.57 19.63 59.69
N PRO A 52 47.58 20.37 60.22
CA PRO A 52 47.79 21.24 61.37
C PRO A 52 48.28 20.49 62.62
N ALA A 53 47.71 19.32 62.91
CA ALA A 53 48.13 18.49 64.05
C ALA A 53 49.60 18.05 63.96
N THR A 54 50.03 17.54 62.79
CA THR A 54 51.43 17.13 62.56
C THR A 54 52.39 18.31 62.68
N ARG A 55 52.02 19.48 62.13
CA ARG A 55 52.83 20.71 62.25
C ARG A 55 52.93 21.18 63.70
N ALA A 56 51.82 21.17 64.43
CA ALA A 56 51.79 21.58 65.84
C ALA A 56 52.68 20.67 66.70
N LEU A 57 52.60 19.34 66.53
CA LEU A 57 53.48 18.38 67.18
C LEU A 57 54.97 18.63 66.86
N GLY A 58 55.30 18.85 65.59
CA GLY A 58 56.67 19.13 65.16
C GLY A 58 57.24 20.41 65.75
N HIS A 59 56.44 21.48 65.80
CA HIS A 59 56.83 22.73 66.47
C HIS A 59 57.02 22.53 67.97
N LEU A 60 56.12 21.82 68.63
CA LEU A 60 56.21 21.51 70.06
C LEU A 60 57.49 20.74 70.39
N ALA A 61 57.82 19.70 69.63
CA ALA A 61 59.03 18.91 69.81
C ALA A 61 60.30 19.74 69.57
N THR A 62 60.26 20.62 68.57
CA THR A 62 61.36 21.55 68.26
C THR A 62 61.58 22.54 69.41
N ASP A 63 60.51 23.10 69.98
CA ASP A 63 60.62 24.08 71.06
C ASP A 63 61.08 23.44 72.37
N MET A 64 60.69 22.20 72.67
CA MET A 64 61.27 21.42 73.78
C MET A 64 62.78 21.20 73.58
N THR A 65 63.20 20.85 72.36
CA THR A 65 64.62 20.66 72.03
C THR A 65 65.40 21.97 72.15
N ARG A 66 64.85 23.08 71.66
CA ARG A 66 65.45 24.43 71.82
C ARG A 66 65.54 24.84 73.29
N PHE A 67 64.53 24.53 74.09
CA PHE A 67 64.58 24.77 75.53
C PHE A 67 65.79 24.07 76.15
N ARG A 68 66.00 22.78 75.84
CA ARG A 68 67.16 22.02 76.32
C ARG A 68 68.50 22.58 75.83
N GLN A 69 68.55 23.10 74.60
CA GLN A 69 69.74 23.77 74.05
C GLN A 69 70.09 25.05 74.81
N VAL A 70 69.11 25.93 75.04
CA VAL A 70 69.31 27.17 75.83
C VAL A 70 69.58 26.86 77.30
N GLN A 71 69.10 25.72 77.80
CA GLN A 71 69.40 25.27 79.16
C GLN A 71 70.89 24.99 79.36
N ALA A 72 71.57 24.46 78.34
CA ALA A 72 73.03 24.32 78.38
C ALA A 72 73.74 25.68 78.42
N THR A 73 73.26 26.68 77.68
CA THR A 73 73.91 28.00 77.63
C THR A 73 73.84 28.76 78.95
N VAL A 74 72.81 28.51 79.77
CA VAL A 74 72.75 29.02 81.15
C VAL A 74 73.93 28.53 82.00
N LEU A 75 74.44 27.32 81.76
CA LEU A 75 75.58 26.76 82.48
C LEU A 75 76.93 27.26 81.93
N LEU A 76 76.96 27.71 80.68
CA LEU A 76 78.18 28.19 80.02
C LEU A 76 78.40 29.70 80.17
N ASN A 77 77.34 30.46 80.49
CA ASN A 77 77.39 31.92 80.61
C ASN A 77 77.47 32.36 82.08
N GLU A 78 77.88 33.62 82.30
CA GLU A 78 77.88 34.30 83.61
C GLU A 78 77.32 35.73 83.46
N GLY A 79 77.08 36.41 84.59
CA GLY A 79 76.60 37.80 84.62
C GLY A 79 75.35 38.04 83.76
N THR A 80 75.35 39.15 83.01
CA THR A 80 74.23 39.56 82.15
C THR A 80 73.88 38.52 81.08
N ALA A 81 74.88 37.84 80.51
CA ALA A 81 74.66 36.80 79.50
C ALA A 81 73.94 35.56 80.06
N LYS A 82 74.11 35.25 81.36
CA LYS A 82 73.35 34.21 82.05
C LYS A 82 71.89 34.64 82.24
N ASP A 83 71.66 35.88 82.68
CA ASP A 83 70.30 36.39 82.88
C ASP A 83 69.51 36.46 81.57
N GLU A 84 70.15 36.83 80.45
CA GLU A 84 69.55 36.75 79.11
C GLU A 84 69.21 35.31 78.70
N ALA A 85 70.09 34.34 78.99
CA ALA A 85 69.81 32.93 78.71
C ALA A 85 68.65 32.39 79.55
N VAL A 86 68.56 32.79 80.82
CA VAL A 86 67.42 32.46 81.71
C VAL A 86 66.13 33.09 81.19
N ALA A 87 66.15 34.34 80.72
CA ALA A 87 64.97 34.98 80.13
C ALA A 87 64.51 34.24 78.86
N ARG A 88 65.45 33.81 78.00
CA ARG A 88 65.15 33.00 76.80
C ARG A 88 64.57 31.63 77.16
N LEU A 89 65.03 30.98 78.24
CA LEU A 89 64.42 29.75 78.75
C LEU A 89 62.96 29.95 79.14
N THR A 90 62.68 31.00 79.90
CA THR A 90 61.30 31.31 80.32
C THR A 90 60.39 31.57 79.12
N ALA A 91 60.87 32.29 78.12
CA ALA A 91 60.13 32.51 76.87
C ALA A 91 59.89 31.19 76.11
N LEU A 92 60.87 30.29 76.06
CA LEU A 92 60.74 28.97 75.44
C LEU A 92 59.76 28.07 76.19
N ALA A 93 59.74 28.10 77.53
CA ALA A 93 58.73 27.37 78.32
C ALA A 93 57.31 27.85 77.98
N GLY A 94 57.12 29.17 77.84
CA GLY A 94 55.86 29.76 77.38
C GLY A 94 55.46 29.25 76.00
N ARG A 95 56.39 29.21 75.03
CA ARG A 95 56.13 28.68 73.68
C ARG A 95 55.76 27.20 73.68
N VAL A 96 56.37 26.38 74.54
CA VAL A 96 55.98 24.98 74.67
C VAL A 96 54.54 24.86 75.19
N GLU A 97 54.14 25.67 76.16
CA GLU A 97 52.74 25.69 76.65
C GLU A 97 51.75 26.22 75.61
N ASP A 98 52.13 27.26 74.85
CA ASP A 98 51.33 27.76 73.72
C ASP A 98 51.17 26.69 72.65
N GLY A 99 52.26 25.99 72.28
CA GLY A 99 52.24 24.90 71.32
C GLY A 99 51.39 23.73 71.79
N ALA A 100 51.43 23.40 73.09
CA ALA A 100 50.56 22.37 73.68
C ALA A 100 49.07 22.77 73.57
N ARG A 101 48.73 24.03 73.85
CA ARG A 101 47.36 24.55 73.67
C ARG A 101 46.89 24.56 72.22
N VAL A 102 47.80 24.83 71.26
CA VAL A 102 47.49 24.74 69.82
C VAL A 102 47.27 23.30 69.40
N TYR A 103 48.01 22.35 69.97
CA TYR A 103 47.90 20.93 69.63
C TYR A 103 46.67 20.25 70.27
N GLU A 104 46.29 20.65 71.48
CA GLU A 104 45.24 20.03 72.31
C GLU A 104 43.89 19.76 71.58
N PRO A 105 43.35 20.68 70.75
CA PRO A 105 42.11 20.44 70.03
C PRO A 105 42.18 19.28 69.02
N PHE A 106 43.37 18.94 68.54
CA PHE A 106 43.57 17.85 67.59
C PHE A 106 43.68 16.47 68.26
N VAL A 107 43.83 16.44 69.59
CA VAL A 107 44.08 15.21 70.34
C VAL A 107 42.79 14.40 70.52
N THR A 108 42.72 13.25 69.85
CA THR A 108 41.61 12.30 69.94
C THR A 108 41.67 11.44 71.21
N ALA A 109 40.55 10.82 71.58
CA ALA A 109 40.47 9.91 72.73
C ALA A 109 41.34 8.65 72.55
N GLY A 110 41.65 7.98 73.66
CA GLY A 110 42.49 6.79 73.67
C GLY A 110 43.98 7.12 73.76
N GLU A 111 44.79 6.43 72.96
CA GLU A 111 46.26 6.52 73.03
C GLU A 111 46.81 7.94 72.76
N PRO A 112 46.32 8.73 71.78
CA PRO A 112 46.80 10.09 71.56
C PRO A 112 46.60 11.01 72.78
N ARG A 113 45.44 10.92 73.44
CA ARG A 113 45.16 11.67 74.67
C ARG A 113 46.05 11.23 75.81
N ARG A 114 46.27 9.92 75.97
CA ARG A 114 47.16 9.37 77.00
C ARG A 114 48.58 9.92 76.85
N LEU A 115 49.13 9.87 75.64
CA LEU A 115 50.46 10.39 75.32
C LEU A 115 50.56 11.91 75.53
N PHE A 116 49.54 12.67 75.13
CA PHE A 116 49.53 14.12 75.33
C PHE A 116 49.55 14.51 76.81
N GLU A 117 48.69 13.91 77.64
CA GLU A 117 48.66 14.20 79.08
C GLU A 117 49.95 13.76 79.78
N GLU A 118 50.49 12.60 79.39
CA GLU A 118 51.77 12.11 79.89
C GLU A 118 52.93 13.06 79.55
N ALA A 119 52.99 13.57 78.31
CA ALA A 119 53.97 14.56 77.87
C ALA A 119 53.86 15.86 78.70
N ARG A 120 52.64 16.38 78.91
CA ARG A 120 52.42 17.58 79.74
C ARG A 120 52.86 17.38 81.18
N GLN A 121 52.51 16.25 81.79
CA GLN A 121 52.89 15.94 83.17
C GLN A 121 54.40 15.83 83.33
N ARG A 122 55.07 15.09 82.43
CA ARG A 122 56.52 14.91 82.47
C ARG A 122 57.26 16.23 82.16
N TRP A 123 56.73 17.06 81.27
CA TRP A 123 57.28 18.39 81.00
C TRP A 123 57.17 19.32 82.21
N ALA A 124 56.04 19.32 82.92
CA ALA A 124 55.88 20.11 84.14
C ALA A 124 56.89 19.70 85.22
N ALA A 125 57.10 18.39 85.41
CA ALA A 125 58.13 17.87 86.32
C ALA A 125 59.55 18.29 85.89
N TYR A 126 59.84 18.24 84.59
CA TYR A 126 61.10 18.72 84.03
C TYR A 126 61.32 20.23 84.27
N LEU A 127 60.27 21.06 84.17
CA LEU A 127 60.36 22.50 84.49
C LEU A 127 60.66 22.76 85.97
N THR A 128 60.15 21.93 86.88
CA THR A 128 60.50 21.99 88.31
C THR A 128 62.00 21.72 88.53
N LEU A 129 62.56 20.69 87.87
CA LEU A 129 64.00 20.42 87.93
C LEU A 129 64.82 21.55 87.29
N ASN A 130 64.33 22.14 86.20
CA ASN A 130 64.97 23.30 85.57
C ASN A 130 65.02 24.52 86.51
N ALA A 131 63.97 24.79 87.29
CA ALA A 131 63.99 25.88 88.26
C ALA A 131 65.11 25.67 89.31
N ARG A 132 65.29 24.43 89.78
CA ARG A 132 66.39 24.05 90.67
C ARG A 132 67.75 24.24 90.00
N LEU A 133 67.88 23.89 88.72
CA LEU A 133 69.11 24.13 87.94
C LEU A 133 69.47 25.60 87.85
N VAL A 134 68.50 26.47 87.54
CA VAL A 134 68.74 27.91 87.42
C VAL A 134 69.15 28.52 88.77
N ALA A 135 68.53 28.09 89.86
CA ALA A 135 68.93 28.52 91.20
C ALA A 135 70.35 28.05 91.54
N LEU A 136 70.66 26.78 91.27
CA LEU A 136 71.96 26.19 91.57
C LEU A 136 73.07 26.77 90.68
N SER A 137 72.79 27.07 89.40
CA SER A 137 73.79 27.63 88.48
C SER A 137 74.29 29.02 88.89
N ARG A 138 73.57 29.72 89.78
CA ARG A 138 73.97 31.01 90.36
C ARG A 138 74.80 30.86 91.64
N GLN A 139 74.79 29.70 92.29
CA GLN A 139 75.39 29.48 93.62
C GLN A 139 76.51 28.43 93.59
N ASP A 140 76.34 27.36 92.81
CA ASP A 140 77.21 26.18 92.72
C ASP A 140 77.19 25.63 91.28
N ALA A 141 78.11 26.11 90.45
CA ALA A 141 78.21 25.70 89.06
C ALA A 141 78.53 24.19 88.88
N PRO A 142 79.47 23.57 89.64
CA PRO A 142 79.68 22.13 89.59
C PRO A 142 78.42 21.32 89.91
N GLY A 143 77.67 21.69 90.96
CA GLY A 143 76.42 21.04 91.31
C GLY A 143 75.35 21.17 90.21
N ALA A 144 75.25 22.34 89.58
CA ALA A 144 74.33 22.56 88.46
C ALA A 144 74.69 21.70 87.24
N ILE A 145 75.98 21.55 86.93
CA ILE A 145 76.45 20.69 85.84
C ILE A 145 76.13 19.21 86.12
N ALA A 146 76.33 18.75 87.36
CA ALA A 146 75.97 17.37 87.75
C ALA A 146 74.46 17.12 87.60
N LEU A 147 73.62 18.04 88.11
CA LEU A 147 72.16 17.98 87.97
C LEU A 147 71.73 17.97 86.49
N TYR A 148 72.38 18.77 85.63
CA TYR A 148 72.10 18.85 84.20
C TYR A 148 72.42 17.57 83.43
N ARG A 149 73.55 16.93 83.76
CA ARG A 149 74.05 15.72 83.09
C ARG A 149 73.27 14.48 83.51
N ASP A 150 72.85 14.43 84.77
CA ASP A 150 72.32 13.23 85.38
C ASP A 150 70.77 13.30 85.42
N GLU A 151 70.18 13.96 86.41
CA GLU A 151 68.71 13.98 86.60
C GLU A 151 67.96 14.69 85.46
N ILE A 152 68.41 15.87 85.03
CA ILE A 152 67.68 16.66 84.03
C ILE A 152 67.73 16.03 82.65
N ARG A 153 68.84 15.38 82.29
CA ARG A 153 68.94 14.61 81.04
C ARG A 153 67.90 13.49 81.01
N LEU A 154 67.79 12.73 82.11
CA LEU A 154 66.80 11.64 82.21
C LEU A 154 65.37 12.19 82.17
N ALA A 155 65.10 13.27 82.90
CA ALA A 155 63.78 13.92 82.89
C ALA A 155 63.40 14.49 81.52
N PHE A 156 64.36 15.08 80.79
CA PHE A 156 64.13 15.57 79.44
C PHE A 156 63.76 14.44 78.47
N ASN A 157 64.56 13.35 78.48
CA ASN A 157 64.28 12.19 77.64
C ASN A 157 62.91 11.58 77.97
N ALA A 158 62.58 11.48 79.26
CA ALA A 158 61.27 11.02 79.70
C ALA A 158 60.16 11.96 79.23
N ALA A 159 60.35 13.28 79.25
CA ALA A 159 59.36 14.24 78.77
C ALA A 159 59.18 14.22 77.24
N GLN A 160 60.25 13.95 76.46
CA GLN A 160 60.16 13.87 75.00
C GLN A 160 59.56 12.55 74.50
N GLU A 161 59.82 11.43 75.17
CA GLU A 161 59.36 10.10 74.76
C GLU A 161 57.87 10.02 74.38
N PRO A 162 56.90 10.50 75.19
CA PRO A 162 55.48 10.46 74.82
C PRO A 162 55.16 11.37 73.62
N LEU A 163 55.89 12.46 73.42
CA LEU A 163 55.71 13.34 72.27
C LEU A 163 56.22 12.69 70.98
N ASP A 164 57.38 12.03 71.02
CA ASP A 164 57.92 11.26 69.89
C ASP A 164 57.00 10.08 69.53
N ALA A 165 56.45 9.41 70.54
CA ALA A 165 55.43 8.39 70.34
C ALA A 165 54.16 8.97 69.67
N ALA A 166 53.73 10.17 70.07
CA ALA A 166 52.58 10.83 69.45
C ALA A 166 52.86 11.23 67.99
N ILE A 167 54.06 11.71 67.67
CA ILE A 167 54.49 12.00 66.29
C ILE A 167 54.47 10.74 65.44
N ARG A 168 55.05 9.64 65.93
CA ARG A 168 55.06 8.35 65.22
C ARG A 168 53.64 7.82 64.99
N LEU A 169 52.80 7.84 66.02
CA LEU A 169 51.41 7.42 65.94
C LEU A 169 50.62 8.26 64.91
N ASN A 170 50.84 9.58 64.90
CA ASN A 170 50.22 10.48 63.93
C ASN A 170 50.66 10.16 62.49
N GLY A 171 51.95 9.85 62.29
CA GLY A 171 52.50 9.40 61.00
C GLY A 171 51.90 8.08 60.53
N GLU A 172 51.88 7.05 61.39
CA GLU A 172 51.27 5.75 61.09
C GLU A 172 49.78 5.88 60.74
N GLN A 173 49.03 6.71 61.48
CA GLN A 173 47.62 6.99 61.19
C GLN A 173 47.42 7.74 59.87
N ALA A 174 48.36 8.59 59.46
CA ALA A 174 48.33 9.25 58.17
C ALA A 174 48.57 8.24 57.03
N ASP A 175 49.56 7.36 57.17
CA ASP A 175 49.90 6.35 56.16
C ASP A 175 48.76 5.34 55.95
N VAL A 176 48.12 4.88 57.03
CA VAL A 176 46.96 3.99 56.94
C VAL A 176 45.82 4.62 56.15
N VAL A 177 45.53 5.91 56.40
CA VAL A 177 44.46 6.60 55.68
C VAL A 177 44.82 6.83 54.22
N VAL A 178 46.05 7.23 53.91
CA VAL A 178 46.50 7.35 52.50
C VAL A 178 46.39 6.00 51.77
N GLY A 179 46.73 4.89 52.43
CA GLY A 179 46.58 3.54 51.86
C GLY A 179 45.12 3.13 51.62
N GLN A 180 44.23 3.45 52.56
CA GLN A 180 42.79 3.23 52.41
C GLN A 180 42.18 4.09 51.29
N GLU A 181 42.65 5.32 51.12
CA GLU A 181 42.20 6.22 50.05
C GLU A 181 42.53 5.69 48.65
N GLN A 182 43.74 5.15 48.45
CA GLN A 182 44.10 4.58 47.15
C GLN A 182 43.25 3.33 46.81
N ALA A 183 42.94 2.51 47.81
CA ALA A 183 42.05 1.37 47.64
C ALA A 183 40.62 1.82 47.31
N ALA A 184 40.07 2.76 48.09
CA ALA A 184 38.73 3.30 47.88
C ALA A 184 38.59 4.01 46.52
N TYR A 185 39.61 4.75 46.09
CA TYR A 185 39.64 5.37 44.75
C TYR A 185 39.62 4.32 43.64
N ARG A 186 40.43 3.27 43.76
CA ARG A 186 40.49 2.18 42.77
C ARG A 186 39.17 1.41 42.70
N GLU A 187 38.54 1.12 43.83
CA GLU A 187 37.21 0.50 43.89
C GLU A 187 36.17 1.40 43.23
N ALA A 188 36.12 2.68 43.60
CA ALA A 188 35.22 3.67 42.99
C ALA A 188 35.40 3.77 41.47
N PHE A 189 36.64 3.74 40.99
CA PHE A 189 36.94 3.78 39.56
C PHE A 189 36.37 2.56 38.84
N TRP A 190 36.58 1.35 39.35
CA TRP A 190 36.05 0.13 38.74
C TRP A 190 34.53 0.02 38.83
N GLU A 191 33.90 0.52 39.89
CA GLU A 191 32.45 0.64 40.00
C GLU A 191 31.88 1.56 38.91
N ILE A 192 32.44 2.77 38.77
CA ILE A 192 32.03 3.73 37.73
C ILE A 192 32.25 3.14 36.34
N LEU A 193 33.41 2.54 36.08
CA LEU A 193 33.74 1.96 34.79
C LEU A 193 32.85 0.76 34.45
N GLY A 194 32.57 -0.11 35.43
CA GLY A 194 31.66 -1.24 35.28
C GLY A 194 30.23 -0.79 34.97
N LEU A 195 29.73 0.21 35.69
CA LEU A 195 28.41 0.79 35.44
C LEU A 195 28.34 1.45 34.07
N ALA A 196 29.37 2.18 33.66
CA ALA A 196 29.47 2.79 32.33
C ALA A 196 29.52 1.72 31.21
N ALA A 197 30.22 0.59 31.43
CA ALA A 197 30.24 -0.50 30.48
C ALA A 197 28.85 -1.17 30.32
N VAL A 198 28.15 -1.42 31.44
CA VAL A 198 26.78 -1.94 31.43
C VAL A 198 25.83 -0.96 30.74
N ALA A 199 25.95 0.34 31.02
CA ALA A 199 25.21 1.40 30.36
C ALA A 199 25.36 1.39 28.83
N THR A 200 26.61 1.33 28.35
CA THR A 200 26.92 1.26 26.92
C THR A 200 26.38 -0.02 26.30
N PHE A 201 26.52 -1.15 26.99
CA PHE A 201 26.03 -2.45 26.51
C PHE A 201 24.50 -2.48 26.38
N LEU A 202 23.76 -2.00 27.39
CA LEU A 202 22.30 -1.91 27.33
C LEU A 202 21.84 -0.96 26.23
N THR A 203 22.51 0.18 26.07
CA THR A 203 22.22 1.14 24.98
C THR A 203 22.44 0.50 23.60
N ALA A 204 23.52 -0.27 23.44
CA ALA A 204 23.80 -1.00 22.20
C ALA A 204 22.73 -2.08 21.91
N ILE A 205 22.30 -2.83 22.93
CA ILE A 205 21.21 -3.81 22.81
C ILE A 205 19.93 -3.13 22.35
N VAL A 206 19.54 -2.03 23.01
CA VAL A 206 18.33 -1.29 22.67
C VAL A 206 18.40 -0.76 21.23
N ALA A 207 19.55 -0.23 20.80
CA ALA A 207 19.76 0.23 19.43
C ALA A 207 19.65 -0.92 18.40
N LEU A 208 20.20 -2.10 18.71
CA LEU A 208 20.09 -3.29 17.86
C LEU A 208 18.64 -3.79 17.77
N VAL A 209 17.91 -3.80 18.88
CA VAL A 209 16.49 -4.17 18.93
C VAL A 209 15.67 -3.21 18.08
N ILE A 210 15.83 -1.89 18.24
CA ILE A 210 15.11 -0.89 17.42
C ILE A 210 15.44 -1.06 15.93
N ARG A 211 16.73 -1.24 15.59
CA ARG A 211 17.18 -1.45 14.21
C ARG A 211 16.52 -2.66 13.57
N HIS A 212 16.43 -3.77 14.30
CA HIS A 212 15.87 -5.02 13.78
C HIS A 212 14.33 -5.00 13.74
N GLU A 213 13.69 -4.55 14.83
CA GLU A 213 12.23 -4.55 14.99
C GLU A 213 11.51 -3.51 14.12
N VAL A 214 12.01 -2.27 14.14
CA VAL A 214 11.40 -1.13 13.44
C VAL A 214 11.98 -1.02 12.04
N GLY A 215 13.31 -1.03 11.94
CA GLY A 215 14.00 -0.89 10.65
C GLY A 215 13.74 -2.06 9.69
N GLY A 216 13.60 -3.28 10.21
CA GLY A 216 13.23 -4.46 9.42
C GLY A 216 11.79 -4.38 8.89
N GLY A 217 10.83 -4.10 9.77
CA GLY A 217 9.40 -4.01 9.40
C GLY A 217 9.12 -2.92 8.37
N ILE A 218 9.71 -1.74 8.53
CA ILE A 218 9.55 -0.64 7.56
C ILE A 218 10.14 -1.03 6.19
N ARG A 219 11.32 -1.67 6.15
CA ARG A 219 11.92 -2.14 4.89
C ARG A 219 11.08 -3.22 4.21
N GLY A 220 10.50 -4.15 4.98
CA GLY A 220 9.59 -5.18 4.47
C GLY A 220 8.33 -4.57 3.82
N LEU A 221 7.72 -3.58 4.46
CA LEU A 221 6.57 -2.86 3.91
C LEU A 221 6.92 -2.05 2.67
N ALA A 222 8.07 -1.36 2.67
CA ALA A 222 8.55 -0.63 1.50
C ALA A 222 8.78 -1.56 0.30
N ALA A 223 9.37 -2.74 0.53
CA ALA A 223 9.54 -3.76 -0.50
C ALA A 223 8.19 -4.28 -1.03
N SER A 224 7.21 -4.49 -0.14
CA SER A 224 5.86 -4.93 -0.49
C SER A 224 5.11 -3.90 -1.36
N LEU A 225 5.21 -2.61 -1.01
CA LEU A 225 4.67 -1.52 -1.82
C LEU A 225 5.32 -1.41 -3.21
N LEU A 226 6.63 -1.66 -3.30
CA LEU A 226 7.33 -1.72 -4.58
C LEU A 226 6.90 -2.91 -5.45
N ARG A 227 6.46 -4.03 -4.84
CA ARG A 227 5.89 -5.16 -5.59
C ARG A 227 4.48 -4.85 -6.09
N LEU A 228 3.67 -4.17 -5.27
CA LEU A 228 2.35 -3.66 -5.67
C LEU A 228 2.41 -2.75 -6.89
N SER A 229 3.38 -1.81 -6.94
CA SER A 229 3.53 -0.93 -8.10
C SER A 229 3.89 -1.66 -9.39
N ARG A 230 4.43 -2.88 -9.29
CA ARG A 230 4.74 -3.78 -10.40
C ARG A 230 3.61 -4.78 -10.69
N ARG A 231 2.44 -4.62 -10.06
CA ARG A 231 1.28 -5.53 -10.13
C ARG A 231 1.60 -6.98 -9.73
N ASP A 232 2.60 -7.17 -8.88
CA ASP A 232 2.89 -8.47 -8.27
C ASP A 232 2.14 -8.59 -6.95
N TYR A 233 1.07 -9.39 -6.94
CA TYR A 233 0.23 -9.64 -5.75
C TYR A 233 0.57 -10.93 -5.00
N GLY A 234 1.56 -11.70 -5.46
CA GLY A 234 1.86 -13.05 -4.97
C GLY A 234 2.68 -13.08 -3.68
N PHE A 235 2.71 -12.00 -2.93
CA PHE A 235 3.53 -11.87 -1.72
C PHE A 235 2.71 -12.00 -0.45
N GLU A 236 3.32 -12.60 0.56
CA GLU A 236 2.79 -12.65 1.91
C GLU A 236 3.17 -11.39 2.68
N LEU A 237 2.36 -11.04 3.68
CA LEU A 237 2.58 -9.91 4.59
C LEU A 237 2.58 -10.42 6.04
N PRO A 238 3.65 -11.11 6.49
CA PRO A 238 3.74 -11.60 7.87
C PRO A 238 3.59 -10.48 8.90
N GLU A 239 3.98 -9.25 8.55
CA GLU A 239 3.86 -8.08 9.41
C GLU A 239 2.40 -7.72 9.74
N ALA A 240 1.41 -8.19 8.98
CA ALA A 240 -0.02 -7.92 9.22
C ALA A 240 -0.52 -8.49 10.55
N GLU A 241 0.15 -9.52 11.08
CA GLU A 241 -0.15 -10.12 12.39
C GLU A 241 0.35 -9.26 13.56
N ARG A 242 1.16 -8.23 13.31
CA ARG A 242 1.68 -7.36 14.37
C ARG A 242 0.56 -6.49 14.97
N GLY A 243 0.65 -6.30 16.29
CA GLY A 243 -0.25 -5.41 17.05
C GLY A 243 0.20 -3.95 17.13
N ASP A 244 1.28 -3.57 16.44
CA ASP A 244 1.86 -2.23 16.44
C ASP A 244 1.53 -1.45 15.16
N GLU A 245 2.04 -0.21 15.04
CA GLU A 245 1.80 0.67 13.89
C GLU A 245 2.32 0.07 12.58
N ILE A 246 3.37 -0.75 12.62
CA ILE A 246 3.85 -1.50 11.44
C ILE A 246 2.79 -2.50 11.00
N GLY A 247 2.13 -3.19 11.94
CA GLY A 247 1.01 -4.08 11.64
C GLY A 247 -0.22 -3.36 11.09
N GLU A 248 -0.53 -2.16 11.59
CA GLU A 248 -1.58 -1.31 11.02
C GLU A 248 -1.28 -0.94 9.56
N MET A 249 -0.05 -0.52 9.27
CA MET A 249 0.39 -0.27 7.89
C MET A 249 0.34 -1.52 7.03
N ALA A 250 0.79 -2.67 7.54
CA ALA A 250 0.76 -3.94 6.84
C ALA A 250 -0.66 -4.37 6.43
N ARG A 251 -1.65 -4.19 7.32
CA ARG A 251 -3.06 -4.44 7.03
C ARG A 251 -3.61 -3.49 5.97
N ALA A 252 -3.22 -2.22 5.99
CA ALA A 252 -3.58 -1.27 4.94
C ALA A 252 -2.98 -1.67 3.58
N VAL A 253 -1.72 -2.11 3.56
CA VAL A 253 -1.05 -2.64 2.35
C VAL A 253 -1.76 -3.90 1.85
N ALA A 254 -2.19 -4.80 2.74
CA ALA A 254 -2.96 -6.00 2.38
C ALA A 254 -4.30 -5.63 1.71
N SER A 255 -5.05 -4.69 2.30
CA SER A 255 -6.30 -4.21 1.70
C SER A 255 -6.09 -3.57 0.32
N CYS A 256 -4.99 -2.81 0.13
CA CYS A 256 -4.63 -2.24 -1.16
C CYS A 256 -4.28 -3.33 -2.19
N ARG A 257 -3.51 -4.36 -1.79
CA ARG A 257 -3.19 -5.52 -2.64
C ARG A 257 -4.44 -6.24 -3.10
N ASP A 258 -5.35 -6.52 -2.18
CA ASP A 258 -6.57 -7.27 -2.47
C ASP A 258 -7.49 -6.45 -3.39
N GLY A 259 -7.64 -5.14 -3.14
CA GLY A 259 -8.40 -4.24 -4.00
C GLY A 259 -7.81 -4.07 -5.41
N LEU A 260 -6.48 -3.96 -5.55
CA LEU A 260 -5.82 -3.89 -6.86
C LEU A 260 -5.96 -5.20 -7.63
N ARG A 261 -5.85 -6.34 -6.96
CA ARG A 261 -6.05 -7.67 -7.57
C ARG A 261 -7.47 -7.82 -8.10
N GLU A 262 -8.46 -7.39 -7.33
CA GLU A 262 -9.87 -7.42 -7.76
C GLU A 262 -10.12 -6.46 -8.93
N ALA A 263 -9.56 -5.25 -8.90
CA ALA A 263 -9.69 -4.28 -10.00
C ALA A 263 -9.09 -4.81 -11.31
N ASP A 264 -7.91 -5.45 -11.28
CA ASP A 264 -7.29 -6.06 -12.45
C ASP A 264 -8.11 -7.26 -12.98
N ALA A 265 -8.68 -8.07 -12.09
CA ALA A 265 -9.57 -9.17 -12.48
C ALA A 265 -10.85 -8.65 -13.15
N LEU A 266 -11.45 -7.57 -12.62
CA LEU A 266 -12.63 -6.94 -13.20
C LEU A 266 -12.32 -6.30 -14.56
N ALA A 267 -11.17 -5.62 -14.69
CA ALA A 267 -10.73 -5.05 -15.96
C ALA A 267 -10.52 -6.13 -17.03
N ALA A 268 -9.92 -7.28 -16.66
CA ALA A 268 -9.76 -8.42 -17.56
C ALA A 268 -11.12 -9.01 -17.98
N ALA A 269 -12.07 -9.15 -17.06
CA ALA A 269 -13.41 -9.63 -17.36
C ALA A 269 -14.16 -8.67 -18.32
N GLN A 270 -14.08 -7.36 -18.08
CA GLN A 270 -14.67 -6.34 -18.95
C GLN A 270 -14.04 -6.33 -20.35
N ALA A 271 -12.71 -6.49 -20.45
CA ALA A 271 -12.02 -6.58 -21.73
C ALA A 271 -12.47 -7.83 -22.52
N ALA A 272 -12.65 -8.97 -21.83
CA ALA A 272 -13.16 -10.20 -22.45
C ALA A 272 -14.62 -10.05 -22.93
N GLU A 273 -15.48 -9.39 -22.13
CA GLU A 273 -16.86 -9.11 -22.52
C GLU A 273 -16.91 -8.15 -23.73
N ALA A 274 -16.09 -7.11 -23.74
CA ALA A 274 -15.99 -6.17 -24.85
C ALA A 274 -15.54 -6.88 -26.14
N ALA A 275 -14.51 -7.75 -26.06
CA ALA A 275 -14.06 -8.57 -27.18
C ALA A 275 -15.18 -9.48 -27.70
N SER A 276 -15.96 -10.10 -26.81
CA SER A 276 -17.11 -10.92 -27.20
C SER A 276 -18.22 -10.10 -27.88
N LYS A 277 -18.46 -8.87 -27.45
CA LYS A 277 -19.45 -7.97 -28.09
C LYS A 277 -19.00 -7.56 -29.49
N VAL A 278 -17.72 -7.26 -29.68
CA VAL A 278 -17.14 -6.96 -31.00
C VAL A 278 -17.29 -8.17 -31.93
N ALA A 279 -16.86 -9.35 -31.50
CA ALA A 279 -16.99 -10.58 -32.29
C ALA A 279 -18.45 -10.92 -32.64
N ARG A 280 -19.40 -10.64 -31.73
CA ARG A 280 -20.83 -10.77 -32.03
C ARG A 280 -21.29 -9.75 -33.08
N GLY A 281 -20.83 -8.51 -32.97
CA GLY A 281 -21.12 -7.45 -33.94
C GLY A 281 -20.66 -7.82 -35.35
N GLU A 282 -19.42 -8.28 -35.50
CA GLU A 282 -18.86 -8.74 -36.79
C GLU A 282 -19.67 -9.90 -37.38
N ARG A 283 -20.10 -10.85 -36.54
CA ARG A 283 -20.94 -11.97 -36.98
C ARG A 283 -22.31 -11.51 -37.49
N VAL A 284 -22.95 -10.58 -36.79
CA VAL A 284 -24.25 -10.03 -37.20
C VAL A 284 -24.11 -9.23 -38.49
N ASP A 285 -23.06 -8.41 -38.63
CA ASP A 285 -22.78 -7.67 -39.86
C ASP A 285 -22.60 -8.62 -41.06
N GLY A 286 -21.86 -9.72 -40.87
CA GLY A 286 -21.71 -10.76 -41.89
C GLY A 286 -23.04 -11.41 -42.30
N LEU A 287 -23.91 -11.73 -41.32
CA LEU A 287 -25.24 -12.28 -41.59
C LEU A 287 -26.13 -11.29 -42.34
N LEU A 288 -26.09 -10.00 -41.99
CA LEU A 288 -26.86 -8.95 -42.66
C LEU A 288 -26.44 -8.77 -44.12
N ARG A 289 -25.13 -8.76 -44.41
CA ARG A 289 -24.62 -8.71 -45.79
C ARG A 289 -25.07 -9.92 -46.62
N GLY A 290 -25.06 -11.11 -46.02
CA GLY A 290 -25.56 -12.33 -46.66
C GLY A 290 -27.05 -12.23 -46.99
N PHE A 291 -27.86 -11.80 -46.01
CA PHE A 291 -29.28 -11.56 -46.20
C PHE A 291 -29.57 -10.52 -47.29
N GLU A 292 -28.84 -9.41 -47.32
CA GLU A 292 -29.00 -8.36 -48.34
C GLU A 292 -28.68 -8.88 -49.75
N ALA A 293 -27.67 -9.74 -49.88
CA ALA A 293 -27.31 -10.38 -51.14
C ALA A 293 -28.42 -11.35 -51.62
N GLU A 294 -28.90 -12.23 -50.73
CA GLU A 294 -29.99 -13.18 -51.02
C GLU A 294 -31.30 -12.44 -51.36
N ALA A 295 -31.68 -11.43 -50.59
CA ALA A 295 -32.87 -10.63 -50.84
C ALA A 295 -32.78 -9.90 -52.19
N SER A 296 -31.60 -9.35 -52.53
CA SER A 296 -31.36 -8.72 -53.84
C SER A 296 -31.49 -9.72 -54.99
N GLU A 297 -31.02 -10.96 -54.82
CA GLU A 297 -31.16 -12.01 -55.81
C GLU A 297 -32.63 -12.40 -56.02
N VAL A 298 -33.38 -12.63 -54.94
CA VAL A 298 -34.82 -12.93 -55.00
C VAL A 298 -35.58 -11.78 -55.68
N LEU A 299 -35.31 -10.53 -55.30
CA LEU A 299 -35.94 -9.36 -55.91
C LEU A 299 -35.64 -9.23 -57.40
N ARG A 300 -34.41 -9.55 -57.85
CA ARG A 300 -34.08 -9.63 -59.29
C ARG A 300 -34.89 -10.73 -59.99
N GLY A 301 -35.04 -11.90 -59.36
CA GLY A 301 -35.86 -12.98 -59.87
C GLY A 301 -37.32 -12.56 -60.06
N VAL A 302 -37.91 -11.90 -59.05
CA VAL A 302 -39.28 -11.36 -59.12
C VAL A 302 -39.41 -10.29 -60.21
N ALA A 303 -38.45 -9.37 -60.32
CA ALA A 303 -38.46 -8.35 -61.37
C ALA A 303 -38.40 -8.97 -62.78
N SER A 304 -37.57 -9.99 -62.98
CA SER A 304 -37.49 -10.74 -64.24
C SER A 304 -38.82 -11.43 -64.57
N ALA A 305 -39.42 -12.12 -63.59
CA ALA A 305 -40.71 -12.78 -63.78
C ALA A 305 -41.83 -11.78 -64.11
N ALA A 306 -41.81 -10.59 -63.50
CA ALA A 306 -42.78 -9.53 -63.80
C ALA A 306 -42.62 -8.97 -65.23
N VAL A 307 -41.38 -8.82 -65.72
CA VAL A 307 -41.10 -8.42 -67.11
C VAL A 307 -41.62 -9.48 -68.09
N GLU A 308 -41.37 -10.75 -67.81
CA GLU A 308 -41.85 -11.88 -68.63
C GLU A 308 -43.38 -11.93 -68.66
N LEU A 309 -44.04 -11.79 -67.50
CA LEU A 309 -45.50 -11.74 -67.40
C LEU A 309 -46.10 -10.56 -68.18
N ASN A 310 -45.46 -9.39 -68.14
CA ASN A 310 -45.88 -8.23 -68.92
C ASN A 310 -45.73 -8.46 -70.44
N ALA A 311 -44.67 -9.14 -70.88
CA ALA A 311 -44.51 -9.53 -72.28
C ALA A 311 -45.61 -10.51 -72.71
N THR A 312 -45.87 -11.57 -71.93
CA THR A 312 -46.95 -12.52 -72.21
C THR A 312 -48.33 -11.85 -72.24
N ALA A 313 -48.60 -10.91 -71.32
CA ALA A 313 -49.84 -10.14 -71.34
C ALA A 313 -49.97 -9.28 -72.61
N GLY A 314 -48.87 -8.71 -73.11
CA GLY A 314 -48.81 -8.00 -74.38
C GLY A 314 -49.12 -8.90 -75.59
N GLU A 315 -48.53 -10.10 -75.64
CA GLU A 315 -48.81 -11.10 -76.68
C GLU A 315 -50.28 -11.56 -76.65
N MET A 316 -50.83 -11.77 -75.45
CA MET A 316 -52.24 -12.12 -75.26
C MET A 316 -53.18 -11.02 -75.76
N ALA A 317 -52.86 -9.75 -75.48
CA ALA A 317 -53.62 -8.60 -75.99
C ALA A 317 -53.57 -8.52 -77.53
N GLY A 318 -52.40 -8.78 -78.14
CA GLY A 318 -52.25 -8.86 -79.59
C GLY A 318 -53.07 -10.01 -80.20
N THR A 319 -53.01 -11.20 -79.60
CA THR A 319 -53.79 -12.37 -80.03
C THR A 319 -55.30 -12.11 -79.92
N ALA A 320 -55.74 -11.42 -78.87
CA ALA A 320 -57.14 -11.02 -78.71
C ALA A 320 -57.59 -10.02 -79.79
N GLN A 321 -56.76 -9.04 -80.15
CA GLN A 321 -57.03 -8.12 -81.26
C GLN A 321 -57.13 -8.85 -82.61
N ASP A 322 -56.21 -9.77 -82.90
CA ASP A 322 -56.26 -10.62 -84.09
C ASP A 322 -57.54 -11.47 -84.12
N GLY A 323 -57.94 -12.00 -82.96
CA GLY A 323 -59.20 -12.72 -82.78
C GLY A 323 -60.42 -11.89 -83.15
N VAL A 324 -60.48 -10.63 -82.71
CA VAL A 324 -61.55 -9.69 -83.07
C VAL A 324 -61.55 -9.41 -84.57
N ALA A 325 -60.39 -9.15 -85.17
CA ALA A 325 -60.29 -8.90 -86.61
C ALA A 325 -60.78 -10.10 -87.45
N ARG A 326 -60.40 -11.31 -87.04
CA ARG A 326 -60.90 -12.56 -87.66
C ARG A 326 -62.40 -12.74 -87.47
N ALA A 327 -62.93 -12.49 -86.28
CA ALA A 327 -64.36 -12.57 -86.02
C ALA A 327 -65.16 -11.61 -86.90
N THR A 328 -64.68 -10.37 -87.10
CA THR A 328 -65.29 -9.39 -88.01
C THR A 328 -65.26 -9.88 -89.46
N SER A 329 -64.15 -10.47 -89.91
CA SER A 329 -64.06 -11.05 -91.26
C SER A 329 -65.02 -12.22 -91.46
N VAL A 330 -65.15 -13.10 -90.47
CA VAL A 330 -66.11 -14.22 -90.48
C VAL A 330 -67.55 -13.72 -90.48
N ALA A 331 -67.87 -12.67 -89.71
CA ALA A 331 -69.19 -12.05 -89.71
C ALA A 331 -69.55 -11.52 -91.12
N ALA A 332 -68.63 -10.78 -91.76
CA ALA A 332 -68.83 -10.28 -93.12
C ALA A 332 -69.01 -11.41 -94.14
N ALA A 333 -68.22 -12.49 -94.04
CA ALA A 333 -68.38 -13.66 -94.89
C ALA A 333 -69.73 -14.37 -94.67
N SER A 334 -70.20 -14.41 -93.43
CA SER A 334 -71.50 -15.00 -93.06
C SER A 334 -72.68 -14.15 -93.57
N GLU A 335 -72.59 -12.82 -93.49
CA GLU A 335 -73.57 -11.90 -94.08
C GLU A 335 -73.67 -12.09 -95.60
N GLN A 336 -72.52 -12.19 -96.28
CA GLN A 336 -72.47 -12.47 -97.72
C GLN A 336 -73.07 -13.85 -98.06
N ALA A 337 -72.79 -14.88 -97.26
CA ALA A 337 -73.38 -16.20 -97.46
C ALA A 337 -74.91 -16.17 -97.29
N SER A 338 -75.43 -15.49 -96.28
CA SER A 338 -76.88 -15.29 -96.10
C SER A 338 -77.52 -14.59 -97.30
N ALA A 339 -76.89 -13.51 -97.80
CA ALA A 339 -77.37 -12.80 -98.99
C ALA A 339 -77.45 -13.75 -100.21
N ASN A 340 -76.43 -14.58 -100.43
CA ASN A 340 -76.44 -15.58 -101.50
C ASN A 340 -77.54 -16.62 -101.32
N VAL A 341 -77.78 -17.09 -100.09
CA VAL A 341 -78.90 -18.02 -99.79
C VAL A 341 -80.25 -17.36 -100.08
N GLN A 342 -80.43 -16.08 -99.75
CA GLN A 342 -81.62 -15.31 -100.11
C GLN A 342 -81.81 -15.22 -101.63
N THR A 343 -80.72 -14.98 -102.38
CA THR A 343 -80.76 -14.95 -103.85
C THR A 343 -81.17 -16.31 -104.41
N VAL A 344 -80.60 -17.41 -103.91
CA VAL A 344 -80.97 -18.77 -104.32
C VAL A 344 -82.43 -19.07 -104.00
N ALA A 345 -82.94 -18.64 -102.84
CA ALA A 345 -84.35 -18.79 -102.49
C ALA A 345 -85.26 -18.04 -103.46
N ALA A 346 -84.93 -16.81 -103.82
CA ALA A 346 -85.68 -16.04 -104.82
C ALA A 346 -85.66 -16.71 -106.20
N SER A 347 -84.51 -17.23 -106.64
CA SER A 347 -84.43 -18.00 -107.90
C SER A 347 -85.22 -19.31 -107.85
N ALA A 348 -85.29 -19.97 -106.69
CA ALA A 348 -86.12 -21.16 -106.51
C ALA A 348 -87.62 -20.83 -106.57
N GLU A 349 -88.05 -19.67 -106.03
CA GLU A 349 -89.42 -19.16 -106.18
C GLU A 349 -89.76 -18.83 -107.65
N GLU A 350 -88.86 -18.17 -108.39
CA GLU A 350 -89.03 -17.92 -109.83
C GLU A 350 -89.11 -19.23 -110.65
N LEU A 351 -88.27 -20.22 -110.33
CA LEU A 351 -88.31 -21.53 -110.97
C LEU A 351 -89.65 -22.24 -110.71
N ALA A 352 -90.16 -22.20 -109.49
CA ALA A 352 -91.46 -22.79 -109.15
C ALA A 352 -92.60 -22.12 -109.92
N ALA A 353 -92.56 -20.80 -110.08
CA ALA A 353 -93.51 -20.05 -110.91
C ALA A 353 -93.41 -20.44 -112.40
N SER A 354 -92.20 -20.62 -112.93
CA SER A 354 -91.97 -21.07 -114.31
C SER A 354 -92.52 -22.48 -114.55
N ILE A 355 -92.31 -23.41 -113.63
CA ILE A 355 -92.86 -24.77 -113.69
C ILE A 355 -94.41 -24.75 -113.70
N ALA A 356 -95.02 -23.90 -112.86
CA ALA A 356 -96.48 -23.76 -112.84
C ALA A 356 -97.04 -23.21 -114.17
N GLU A 357 -96.36 -22.26 -114.80
CA GLU A 357 -96.74 -21.72 -116.11
C GLU A 357 -96.56 -22.75 -117.24
N VAL A 358 -95.48 -23.53 -117.23
CA VAL A 358 -95.28 -24.65 -118.17
C VAL A 358 -96.41 -25.68 -118.02
N ALA A 359 -96.78 -26.05 -116.79
CA ALA A 359 -97.89 -26.97 -116.55
C ALA A 359 -99.22 -26.44 -117.11
N ARG A 360 -99.46 -25.12 -117.01
CA ARG A 360 -100.64 -24.45 -117.57
C ARG A 360 -100.64 -24.47 -119.11
N GLN A 361 -99.49 -24.20 -119.74
CA GLN A 361 -99.33 -24.28 -121.21
C GLN A 361 -99.49 -25.70 -121.75
N VAL A 362 -98.99 -26.71 -121.03
CA VAL A 362 -99.18 -28.12 -121.37
C VAL A 362 -100.66 -28.50 -121.30
N GLY A 363 -101.38 -28.07 -120.26
CA GLY A 363 -102.83 -28.27 -120.16
C GLY A 363 -103.62 -27.63 -121.32
N SER A 364 -103.25 -26.39 -121.71
CA SER A 364 -103.85 -25.71 -122.87
C SER A 364 -103.57 -26.45 -124.19
N SER A 365 -102.35 -26.96 -124.38
CA SER A 365 -101.98 -27.72 -125.59
C SER A 365 -102.75 -29.03 -125.70
N ALA A 366 -102.98 -29.72 -124.57
CA ALA A 366 -103.83 -30.91 -124.52
C ALA A 366 -105.29 -30.61 -124.88
N GLU A 367 -105.81 -29.44 -124.47
CA GLU A 367 -107.16 -28.99 -124.83
C GLU A 367 -107.31 -28.74 -126.33
N VAL A 368 -106.34 -28.05 -126.93
CA VAL A 368 -106.31 -27.77 -128.37
C VAL A 368 -106.24 -29.07 -129.17
N ALA A 369 -105.38 -30.02 -128.76
CA ALA A 369 -105.27 -31.32 -129.40
C ALA A 369 -106.58 -32.12 -129.31
N ARG A 370 -107.28 -32.03 -128.18
CA ARG A 370 -108.58 -32.68 -127.97
C ARG A 370 -109.67 -32.10 -128.88
N ARG A 371 -109.74 -30.76 -129.00
CA ARG A 371 -110.67 -30.08 -129.93
C ARG A 371 -110.39 -30.44 -131.38
N ALA A 372 -109.12 -30.43 -131.80
CA ALA A 372 -108.74 -30.81 -133.16
C ALA A 372 -109.17 -32.26 -133.50
N ALA A 373 -109.11 -33.18 -132.54
CA ALA A 373 -109.58 -34.56 -132.72
C ALA A 373 -111.11 -34.66 -132.81
N GLU A 374 -111.86 -33.79 -132.14
CA GLU A 374 -113.32 -33.71 -132.24
C GLU A 374 -113.77 -33.12 -133.58
N ASP A 375 -113.15 -32.03 -134.03
CA ASP A 375 -113.42 -31.40 -135.33
C ASP A 375 -113.14 -32.37 -136.50
N ALA A 376 -112.08 -33.18 -136.40
CA ALA A 376 -111.79 -34.23 -137.37
C ALA A 376 -112.93 -35.27 -137.46
N ARG A 377 -113.50 -35.71 -136.32
CA ARG A 377 -114.64 -36.65 -136.30
C ARG A 377 -115.92 -36.04 -136.86
N ALA A 378 -116.20 -34.77 -136.56
CA ALA A 378 -117.35 -34.07 -137.10
C ALA A 378 -117.28 -33.94 -138.63
N THR A 379 -116.08 -33.71 -139.16
CA THR A 379 -115.82 -33.62 -140.60
C THR A 379 -116.06 -34.96 -141.31
N ASP A 380 -115.65 -36.07 -140.70
CA ASP A 380 -115.86 -37.43 -141.24
C ASP A 380 -117.36 -37.76 -141.39
N GLY A 381 -118.19 -37.34 -140.42
CA GLY A 381 -119.65 -37.48 -140.48
C GLY A 381 -120.31 -36.65 -141.59
N ALA A 382 -119.83 -35.42 -141.85
CA ALA A 382 -120.35 -34.58 -142.92
C ALA A 382 -120.06 -35.14 -144.32
N VAL A 383 -118.90 -35.78 -144.51
CA VAL A 383 -118.50 -36.40 -145.78
C VAL A 383 -119.37 -37.63 -146.10
N GLN A 384 -119.74 -38.43 -145.09
CA GLN A 384 -120.66 -39.56 -145.26
C GLN A 384 -122.07 -39.12 -145.69
N GLY A 385 -122.62 -38.06 -145.08
CA GLY A 385 -123.94 -37.53 -145.44
C GLY A 385 -124.01 -36.98 -146.88
N LEU A 386 -122.92 -36.42 -147.38
CA LEU A 386 -122.84 -35.92 -148.77
C LEU A 386 -122.89 -37.06 -149.81
N SER A 387 -122.37 -38.24 -149.45
CA SER A 387 -122.34 -39.41 -150.33
C SER A 387 -123.73 -40.03 -150.55
N GLU A 388 -124.58 -40.05 -149.52
CA GLU A 388 -125.97 -40.54 -149.62
C GLU A 388 -126.85 -39.59 -150.45
N ALA A 389 -126.73 -38.28 -150.23
CA ALA A 389 -127.50 -37.28 -150.97
C ALA A 389 -127.22 -37.33 -152.48
N ALA A 390 -125.97 -37.58 -152.88
CA ALA A 390 -125.59 -37.72 -154.29
C ALA A 390 -126.22 -38.96 -154.97
N ARG A 391 -126.48 -40.03 -154.21
CA ARG A 391 -127.14 -41.24 -154.74
C ARG A 391 -128.62 -41.00 -155.01
N SER A 392 -129.33 -40.33 -154.10
CA SER A 392 -130.75 -40.02 -154.26
C SER A 392 -131.05 -39.07 -155.42
N ILE A 393 -130.12 -38.18 -155.79
CA ILE A 393 -130.27 -37.30 -156.97
C ILE A 393 -130.20 -38.09 -158.28
N GLY A 394 -129.40 -39.16 -158.34
CA GLY A 394 -129.27 -40.02 -159.52
C GLY A 394 -130.55 -40.79 -159.89
N ASP A 395 -131.40 -41.08 -158.90
CA ASP A 395 -132.63 -41.84 -159.10
C ASP A 395 -133.80 -40.98 -159.63
N VAL A 396 -133.81 -39.68 -159.34
CA VAL A 396 -134.92 -38.77 -159.74
C VAL A 396 -134.84 -38.37 -161.22
N VAL A 397 -133.64 -38.23 -161.79
CA VAL A 397 -133.48 -37.87 -163.21
C VAL A 397 -133.95 -38.99 -164.14
N ARG A 398 -133.90 -40.26 -163.68
CA ARG A 398 -134.35 -41.41 -164.46
C ARG A 398 -135.88 -41.51 -164.54
N LEU A 399 -136.61 -40.97 -163.57
CA LEU A 399 -138.09 -41.06 -163.51
C LEU A 399 -138.80 -40.08 -164.45
N ILE A 400 -138.17 -38.96 -164.81
CA ILE A 400 -138.80 -37.95 -165.67
C ILE A 400 -138.58 -38.26 -167.16
N ASN A 401 -137.66 -39.16 -167.51
CA ASN A 401 -137.32 -39.48 -168.90
C ASN A 401 -138.20 -40.55 -169.57
N ASP A 402 -139.25 -41.04 -168.90
CA ASP A 402 -140.07 -42.20 -169.35
C ASP A 402 -141.57 -41.91 -169.58
N ILE A 403 -142.03 -40.65 -169.71
CA ILE A 403 -143.35 -40.33 -170.31
C ILE A 403 -143.28 -39.13 -171.24
#